data_AF-A0A8J7DYE6-F1
#
_entry.id   AF-A0A8J7DYE6-F1
#
_cell.length_a   1.000
_cell.length_b   1.000
_cell.length_c   1.000
_cell.angle_alpha   90.00
_cell.angle_beta   90.00
_cell.angle_gamma   90.00
#
_symmetry.space_group_name_H-M   'P 1'
#
loop_
_entity.id
_entity.type
_entity.pdbx_description
1 polymer ?
#
loop_
_entity_poly.entity_id
_entity_poly.type
_entity_poly.pdbx_seq_one_letter_code
_entity_poly.pdbx_strand_id
1 'polypeptide(L)'
;MNRQLFAWDRLKSKISRGSDWLESLQILGVLSAALILFCTNLGEVPLLGAILAALSTLLLYWVGRELFPRRDPALFSALIYLTCWPILCAGRVAGSAGAMLCCLLLAMLFALRARRDLRWSLGAGLAMSALGCVGAIQGVLLGAIALLFLAWDTPRLLRSWFFWLGGLLGVAPAIAWYGVRGVYWNEPWTVLMGLEGARSDVFSGLWLLALCLYALPWLPIFTGGLQLAQENWNWSWAKLVWLWSGCYLFCLFLFAHWLTLSILPIYPPLALAGGAVLAEVYSAPRDRPYPRFWALSFMATAILATGACLYWSFQDFALGIFFAAIALTLGVTALSIERQDSQFIISIFWGLYVSLLLFVNSPHWLWIFEIIPMKSLFLS
;
A
#
# COMPACT_ATOMS: atom_id res chain seq x y z
N MET A 1 3.69 -0.71 35.01
CA MET A 1 4.98 -0.75 34.30
C MET A 1 4.80 -0.09 32.93
N ASN A 2 5.07 1.22 32.80
CA ASN A 2 4.85 1.98 31.54
C ASN A 2 5.58 3.34 31.53
N ARG A 3 6.90 3.34 31.80
CA ARG A 3 7.73 4.57 31.85
C ARG A 3 8.66 4.75 30.64
N GLN A 4 8.66 3.82 29.68
CA GLN A 4 9.62 3.87 28.57
C GLN A 4 9.15 4.62 27.31
N LEU A 5 7.89 5.05 27.21
CA LEU A 5 7.41 5.87 26.09
C LEU A 5 7.83 7.36 26.20
N PHE A 6 8.12 7.86 27.40
CA PHE A 6 8.27 9.31 27.64
C PHE A 6 9.72 9.83 27.54
N ALA A 7 10.72 8.94 27.48
CA ALA A 7 12.13 9.34 27.39
C ALA A 7 12.60 9.64 25.95
N TRP A 8 11.79 9.31 24.93
CA TRP A 8 12.19 9.33 23.53
C TRP A 8 12.21 10.73 22.89
N ASP A 9 11.33 11.64 23.29
CA ASP A 9 11.31 13.00 22.73
C ASP A 9 12.57 13.82 23.09
N ARG A 10 13.13 13.59 24.29
CA ARG A 10 14.33 14.30 24.73
C ARG A 10 15.60 13.82 24.02
N LEU A 11 15.67 12.54 23.63
CA LEU A 11 16.79 11.97 22.86
C LEU A 11 16.74 12.33 21.37
N LYS A 12 15.53 12.52 20.80
CA LYS A 12 15.34 12.94 19.39
C LYS A 12 15.93 14.33 19.11
N SER A 13 15.88 15.23 20.10
CA SER A 13 16.33 16.63 19.96
C SER A 13 17.86 16.81 19.84
N LYS A 14 18.68 15.84 20.27
CA LYS A 14 20.13 16.02 20.39
C LYS A 14 20.94 15.44 19.22
N ILE A 15 20.30 14.71 18.29
CA ILE A 15 20.95 14.04 17.15
C ILE A 15 20.51 14.63 15.78
N SER A 16 19.48 15.50 15.70
CA SER A 16 18.74 15.68 14.44
C SER A 16 19.32 16.62 13.37
N ARG A 17 20.15 17.63 13.67
CA ARG A 17 20.46 18.67 12.65
C ARG A 17 21.16 18.18 11.38
N GLY A 18 22.06 17.20 11.46
CA GLY A 18 22.69 16.60 10.27
C GLY A 18 21.81 15.57 9.56
N SER A 19 20.82 15.03 10.27
CA SER A 19 19.97 13.95 9.80
C SER A 19 18.72 14.44 9.03
N ASP A 20 18.33 15.69 9.25
CA ASP A 20 17.08 16.27 8.72
C ASP A 20 17.21 16.62 7.21
N TRP A 21 18.40 17.01 6.76
CA TRP A 21 18.70 17.24 5.34
C TRP A 21 18.66 15.95 4.52
N LEU A 22 19.23 14.88 5.06
CA LEU A 22 19.23 13.57 4.41
C LEU A 22 17.80 13.01 4.31
N GLU A 23 16.97 13.22 5.35
CA GLU A 23 15.56 12.86 5.34
C GLU A 23 14.77 13.65 4.29
N SER A 24 15.02 14.96 4.18
CA SER A 24 14.40 15.79 3.14
C SER A 24 14.78 15.35 1.73
N LEU A 25 16.05 15.00 1.50
CA LEU A 25 16.53 14.49 0.21
C LEU A 25 15.91 13.14 -0.15
N GLN A 26 15.76 12.24 0.82
CA GLN A 26 15.10 10.95 0.60
C GLN A 26 13.62 11.11 0.28
N ILE A 27 12.92 12.00 0.99
CA ILE A 27 11.51 12.32 0.72
C ILE A 27 11.35 12.90 -0.68
N LEU A 28 12.19 13.89 -1.03
CA LEU A 28 12.20 14.49 -2.37
C LEU A 28 12.54 13.47 -3.45
N GLY A 29 13.47 12.55 -3.17
CA GLY A 29 13.82 11.43 -4.05
C GLY A 29 12.62 10.51 -4.29
N VAL A 30 11.97 10.02 -3.24
CA VAL A 30 10.78 9.15 -3.37
C VAL A 30 9.63 9.87 -4.08
N LEU A 31 9.38 11.14 -3.76
CA LEU A 31 8.34 11.94 -4.40
C LEU A 31 8.66 12.16 -5.88
N SER A 32 9.90 12.49 -6.23
CA SER A 32 10.32 12.66 -7.63
C SER A 32 10.19 11.35 -8.42
N ALA A 33 10.63 10.22 -7.85
CA ALA A 33 10.48 8.90 -8.47
C ALA A 33 9.00 8.53 -8.66
N ALA A 34 8.16 8.80 -7.68
CA ALA A 34 6.72 8.60 -7.80
C ALA A 34 6.11 9.49 -8.90
N LEU A 35 6.41 10.79 -8.90
CA LEU A 35 5.90 11.69 -9.93
C LEU A 35 6.37 11.30 -11.34
N ILE A 36 7.62 10.88 -11.50
CA ILE A 36 8.11 10.38 -12.79
C ILE A 36 7.32 9.15 -13.20
N LEU A 37 7.25 8.12 -12.36
CA LEU A 37 6.58 6.86 -12.68
C LEU A 37 5.08 7.03 -12.98
N PHE A 38 4.38 7.86 -12.19
CA PHE A 38 2.93 8.07 -12.31
C PHE A 38 2.56 9.08 -13.40
N CYS A 39 3.37 10.12 -13.62
CA CYS A 39 3.02 11.23 -14.54
C CYS A 39 3.68 11.13 -15.93
N THR A 40 4.60 10.20 -16.18
CA THR A 40 5.14 10.02 -17.54
C THR A 40 4.10 9.39 -18.46
N ASN A 41 4.09 9.80 -19.73
CA ASN A 41 3.25 9.23 -20.78
C ASN A 41 1.77 9.11 -20.37
N LEU A 42 1.21 10.20 -19.85
CA LEU A 42 -0.17 10.22 -19.32
C LEU A 42 -1.23 10.02 -20.41
N GLY A 43 -0.94 10.27 -21.70
CA GLY A 43 -1.95 10.14 -22.75
C GLY A 43 -3.26 10.87 -22.39
N GLU A 44 -4.37 10.13 -22.33
CA GLU A 44 -5.70 10.62 -21.92
C GLU A 44 -6.02 10.43 -20.41
N VAL A 45 -5.06 10.02 -19.59
CA VAL A 45 -5.26 9.75 -18.15
C VAL A 45 -5.47 11.05 -17.37
N PRO A 46 -6.41 11.08 -16.40
CA PRO A 46 -6.58 12.21 -15.52
C PRO A 46 -5.36 12.41 -14.61
N LEU A 47 -4.65 13.52 -14.83
CA LEU A 47 -3.48 13.97 -14.06
C LEU A 47 -3.71 13.94 -12.54
N LEU A 48 -4.93 14.26 -12.09
CA LEU A 48 -5.27 14.31 -10.66
C LEU A 48 -5.18 12.93 -9.98
N GLY A 49 -5.58 11.85 -10.67
CA GLY A 49 -5.48 10.49 -10.14
C GLY A 49 -4.02 10.06 -9.93
N ALA A 50 -3.17 10.38 -10.90
CA ALA A 50 -1.73 10.11 -10.85
C ALA A 50 -1.03 10.89 -9.73
N ILE A 51 -1.37 12.18 -9.54
CA ILE A 51 -0.82 12.99 -8.44
C ILE A 51 -1.26 12.43 -7.08
N LEU A 52 -2.53 12.05 -6.93
CA LEU A 52 -3.04 11.47 -5.68
C LEU A 52 -2.38 10.11 -5.37
N ALA A 53 -2.11 9.30 -6.39
CA ALA A 53 -1.36 8.05 -6.23
C ALA A 53 0.10 8.29 -5.83
N ALA A 54 0.79 9.26 -6.45
CA ALA A 54 2.13 9.65 -6.04
C ALA A 54 2.16 10.17 -4.58
N LEU A 55 1.16 10.97 -4.20
CA LEU A 55 0.98 11.43 -2.81
C LEU A 55 0.70 10.25 -1.85
N SER A 56 -0.03 9.22 -2.29
CA SER A 56 -0.28 8.03 -1.48
C SER A 56 1.03 7.32 -1.10
N THR A 57 2.00 7.21 -2.02
CA THR A 57 3.33 6.66 -1.73
C THR A 57 4.06 7.47 -0.66
N LEU A 58 3.98 8.81 -0.74
CA LEU A 58 4.56 9.68 0.28
C LEU A 58 3.83 9.54 1.62
N LEU A 59 2.50 9.46 1.61
CA LEU A 59 1.71 9.25 2.83
C LEU A 59 2.07 7.92 3.51
N LEU A 60 2.34 6.86 2.74
CA LEU A 60 2.79 5.59 3.31
C LEU A 60 4.15 5.74 4.01
N TYR A 61 5.08 6.52 3.44
CA TYR A 61 6.32 6.85 4.13
C TYR A 61 6.04 7.53 5.48
N TRP A 62 5.15 8.52 5.52
CA TRP A 62 4.77 9.20 6.76
C TRP A 62 4.08 8.28 7.77
N VAL A 63 3.22 7.37 7.32
CA VAL A 63 2.62 6.32 8.16
C VAL A 63 3.71 5.43 8.74
N GLY A 64 4.67 4.99 7.92
CA GLY A 64 5.83 4.22 8.35
C GLY A 64 6.67 4.95 9.39
N ARG A 65 6.90 6.27 9.24
CA ARG A 65 7.63 7.09 10.22
C ARG A 65 6.91 7.23 11.56
N GLU A 66 5.58 7.12 11.56
CA GLU A 66 4.78 7.15 12.78
C GLU A 66 4.73 5.78 13.49
N LEU A 67 4.96 4.69 12.74
CA LEU A 67 4.97 3.32 13.24
C LEU A 67 6.35 2.82 13.66
N PHE A 68 7.38 3.15 12.89
CA PHE A 68 8.74 2.66 13.10
C PHE A 68 9.65 3.73 13.72
N PRO A 69 10.50 3.35 14.69
CA PRO A 69 11.49 4.28 15.24
C PRO A 69 12.59 4.63 14.24
N ARG A 70 13.00 3.67 13.40
CA ARG A 70 14.04 3.82 12.37
C ARG A 70 13.43 4.31 11.05
N ARG A 71 14.25 4.96 10.22
CA ARG A 71 13.86 5.52 8.90
C ARG A 71 13.80 4.46 7.81
N ASP A 72 14.77 3.54 7.83
CA ASP A 72 14.96 2.48 6.84
C ASP A 72 13.67 1.68 6.55
N PRO A 73 12.92 1.19 7.56
CA PRO A 73 11.70 0.42 7.27
C PRO A 73 10.62 1.28 6.60
N ALA A 74 10.52 2.56 6.93
CA ALA A 74 9.56 3.47 6.29
C ALA A 74 9.93 3.75 4.83
N LEU A 75 11.23 3.91 4.53
CA LEU A 75 11.72 4.08 3.16
C LEU A 75 11.47 2.83 2.32
N PHE A 76 11.84 1.65 2.83
CA PHE A 76 11.61 0.40 2.12
C PHE A 76 10.12 0.13 1.91
N SER A 77 9.27 0.46 2.89
CA SER A 77 7.81 0.34 2.72
C SER A 77 7.30 1.19 1.56
N ALA A 78 7.75 2.45 1.47
CA ALA A 78 7.36 3.36 0.40
C ALA A 78 7.89 2.90 -0.97
N LEU A 79 9.12 2.39 -1.04
CA LEU A 79 9.69 1.86 -2.27
C LEU A 79 9.00 0.57 -2.74
N ILE A 80 8.66 -0.34 -1.81
CA ILE A 80 7.88 -1.55 -2.13
C ILE A 80 6.52 -1.14 -2.69
N TYR A 81 5.84 -0.21 -2.02
CA TYR A 81 4.55 0.30 -2.47
C TYR A 81 4.61 0.95 -3.86
N LEU A 82 5.65 1.76 -4.12
CA LEU A 82 5.87 2.38 -5.43
C LEU A 82 6.10 1.36 -6.55
N THR A 83 6.79 0.26 -6.24
CA THR A 83 7.16 -0.78 -7.21
C THR A 83 6.16 -1.94 -7.27
N CYS A 84 5.05 -1.84 -6.54
CA CYS A 84 3.94 -2.79 -6.66
C CYS A 84 3.13 -2.46 -7.91
N TRP A 85 3.06 -3.46 -8.81
CA TRP A 85 2.30 -3.35 -10.05
C TRP A 85 0.85 -2.85 -9.85
N PRO A 86 0.06 -3.37 -8.90
CA PRO A 86 -1.34 -2.94 -8.72
C PRO A 86 -1.49 -1.49 -8.34
N ILE A 87 -0.54 -0.96 -7.58
CA ILE A 87 -0.56 0.43 -7.12
C ILE A 87 -0.20 1.36 -8.28
N LEU A 88 0.76 0.96 -9.13
CA LEU A 88 1.07 1.69 -10.36
C LEU A 88 -0.16 1.74 -11.29
N CYS A 89 -0.80 0.60 -11.52
CA CYS A 89 -2.03 0.53 -12.30
C CYS A 89 -3.15 1.38 -11.67
N ALA A 90 -3.36 1.27 -10.35
CA ALA A 90 -4.38 2.04 -9.63
C ALA A 90 -4.25 3.55 -9.84
N GLY A 91 -3.02 4.06 -9.80
CA GLY A 91 -2.77 5.50 -9.92
C GLY A 91 -2.91 6.04 -11.33
N ARG A 92 -2.77 5.18 -12.35
CA ARG A 92 -2.82 5.58 -13.76
C ARG A 92 -4.16 5.27 -14.44
N VAL A 93 -4.98 4.41 -13.86
CA VAL A 93 -6.35 4.21 -14.34
C VAL A 93 -7.16 5.46 -14.01
N ALA A 94 -8.00 5.89 -14.97
CA ALA A 94 -8.93 7.02 -14.84
C ALA A 94 -10.06 6.73 -13.85
N GLY A 95 -9.73 6.34 -12.62
CA GLY A 95 -10.66 5.96 -11.58
C GLY A 95 -10.33 6.55 -10.23
N SER A 96 -11.25 6.34 -9.29
CA SER A 96 -11.17 6.84 -7.92
C SER A 96 -10.11 6.11 -7.08
N ALA A 97 -9.47 5.07 -7.60
CA ALA A 97 -8.48 4.25 -6.91
C ALA A 97 -7.29 5.05 -6.33
N GLY A 98 -6.75 6.02 -7.08
CA GLY A 98 -5.68 6.90 -6.58
C GLY A 98 -6.15 7.79 -5.42
N ALA A 99 -7.35 8.34 -5.51
CA ALA A 99 -7.97 9.14 -4.46
C ALA A 99 -8.31 8.30 -3.23
N MET A 100 -8.81 7.08 -3.43
CA MET A 100 -9.11 6.09 -2.40
C MET A 100 -7.88 5.77 -1.57
N LEU A 101 -6.77 5.38 -2.21
CA LEU A 101 -5.50 5.05 -1.52
C LEU A 101 -4.95 6.25 -0.76
N CYS A 102 -5.00 7.45 -1.36
CA CYS A 102 -4.59 8.68 -0.71
C CYS A 102 -5.43 8.98 0.55
N CYS A 103 -6.76 8.97 0.44
CA CYS A 103 -7.65 9.24 1.56
C CYS A 103 -7.53 8.19 2.68
N LEU A 104 -7.38 6.91 2.31
CA LEU A 104 -7.20 5.81 3.24
C LEU A 104 -5.89 5.94 4.04
N LEU A 105 -4.78 6.27 3.38
CA LEU A 105 -3.50 6.48 4.08
C LEU A 105 -3.51 7.72 4.95
N LEU A 106 -4.19 8.78 4.50
CA LEU A 106 -4.35 10.02 5.25
C LEU A 106 -5.23 9.80 6.49
N ALA A 107 -6.29 9.01 6.38
CA ALA A 107 -7.12 8.58 7.51
C ALA A 107 -6.32 7.78 8.53
N MET A 108 -5.54 6.78 8.09
CA MET A 108 -4.68 6.00 8.98
C MET A 108 -3.56 6.82 9.61
N LEU A 109 -2.94 7.74 8.86
CA LEU A 109 -1.91 8.65 9.39
C LEU A 109 -2.46 9.51 10.53
N PHE A 110 -3.64 10.10 10.33
CA PHE A 110 -4.27 10.92 11.36
C PHE A 110 -4.79 10.10 12.54
N ALA A 111 -5.31 8.90 12.31
CA ALA A 111 -5.65 7.97 13.39
C ALA A 111 -4.42 7.60 14.24
N LEU A 112 -3.26 7.38 13.61
CA LEU A 112 -2.02 7.11 14.32
C LEU A 112 -1.50 8.33 15.09
N ARG A 113 -1.57 9.52 14.50
CA ARG A 113 -1.20 10.78 15.17
C ARG A 113 -2.15 11.16 16.31
N ALA A 114 -3.41 10.73 16.25
CA ALA A 114 -4.38 10.93 17.33
C ALA A 114 -3.95 10.27 18.66
N ARG A 115 -3.05 9.27 18.60
CA ARG A 115 -2.44 8.66 19.80
C ARG A 115 -1.55 9.65 20.58
N ARG A 116 -0.98 10.65 19.90
CA ARG A 116 -0.13 11.69 20.51
C ARG A 116 -0.94 12.95 20.82
N ASP A 117 -1.74 13.39 19.85
CA ASP A 117 -2.51 14.62 19.93
C ASP A 117 -3.96 14.41 19.48
N LEU A 118 -4.92 14.59 20.40
CA LEU A 118 -6.35 14.35 20.15
C LEU A 118 -6.92 15.17 18.98
N ARG A 119 -6.33 16.34 18.67
CA ARG A 119 -6.80 17.23 17.59
C ARG A 119 -6.81 16.56 16.22
N TRP A 120 -5.93 15.58 16.01
CA TRP A 120 -5.88 14.81 14.77
C TRP A 120 -7.07 13.86 14.59
N SER A 121 -7.93 13.66 15.61
CA SER A 121 -9.19 12.91 15.43
C SER A 121 -10.13 13.60 14.45
N LEU A 122 -10.14 14.95 14.41
CA LEU A 122 -10.88 15.72 13.42
C LEU A 122 -10.34 15.48 12.01
N GLY A 123 -9.01 15.50 11.87
CA GLY A 123 -8.35 15.14 10.61
C GLY A 123 -8.71 13.73 10.16
N ALA A 124 -8.65 12.76 11.06
CA ALA A 124 -9.02 11.37 10.77
C ALA A 124 -10.47 11.27 10.31
N GLY A 125 -11.40 11.96 10.98
CA GLY A 125 -12.80 12.01 10.56
C GLY A 125 -13.00 12.64 9.18
N LEU A 126 -12.33 13.75 8.87
CA LEU A 126 -12.41 14.39 7.54
C LEU A 126 -11.85 13.50 6.43
N ALA A 127 -10.73 12.82 6.71
CA ALA A 127 -10.14 11.87 5.77
C ALA A 127 -11.05 10.66 5.53
N MET A 128 -11.68 10.16 6.60
CA MET A 128 -12.70 9.13 6.54
C MET A 128 -13.95 9.58 5.77
N SER A 129 -14.34 10.85 5.90
CA SER A 129 -15.42 11.43 5.12
C SER A 129 -15.07 11.49 3.63
N ALA A 130 -13.86 11.93 3.29
CA ALA A 130 -13.39 11.95 1.90
C ALA A 130 -13.30 10.54 1.30
N LEU A 131 -12.80 9.57 2.08
CA LEU A 131 -12.79 8.16 1.69
C LEU A 131 -14.21 7.62 1.50
N GLY A 132 -15.14 7.98 2.40
CA GLY A 132 -16.56 7.63 2.28
C GLY A 132 -17.16 8.13 0.98
N CYS A 133 -16.89 9.38 0.58
CA CYS A 133 -17.37 9.91 -0.70
C CYS A 133 -16.82 9.17 -1.93
N VAL A 134 -15.62 8.58 -1.82
CA VAL A 134 -15.02 7.75 -2.87
C VAL A 134 -15.64 6.34 -2.87
N GLY A 135 -15.79 5.75 -1.69
CA GLY A 135 -16.39 4.43 -1.50
C GLY A 135 -16.88 4.26 -0.06
N ALA A 136 -18.21 4.31 0.14
CA ALA A 136 -18.84 4.28 1.46
C ALA A 136 -18.37 3.09 2.29
N ILE A 137 -18.40 1.90 1.68
CA ILE A 137 -18.04 0.64 2.34
C ILE A 137 -16.56 0.60 2.72
N GLN A 138 -15.69 1.15 1.88
CA GLN A 138 -14.25 1.21 2.13
C GLN A 138 -13.94 2.15 3.29
N GLY A 139 -14.65 3.28 3.33
CA GLY A 139 -14.66 4.19 4.48
C GLY A 139 -15.04 3.46 5.75
N VAL A 140 -16.22 2.83 5.80
CA VAL A 140 -16.70 2.12 7.00
C VAL A 140 -15.73 1.02 7.43
N LEU A 141 -15.24 0.20 6.49
CA LEU A 141 -14.32 -0.89 6.78
C LEU A 141 -12.99 -0.38 7.36
N LEU A 142 -12.40 0.67 6.77
CA LEU A 142 -11.18 1.26 7.30
C LEU A 142 -11.41 1.89 8.67
N GLY A 143 -12.56 2.53 8.89
CA GLY A 143 -12.92 3.09 10.20
C GLY A 143 -13.02 2.01 11.26
N ALA A 144 -13.64 0.88 10.93
CA ALA A 144 -13.70 -0.28 11.81
C ALA A 144 -12.30 -0.82 12.12
N ILE A 145 -11.45 -0.99 11.10
CA ILE A 145 -10.05 -1.42 11.26
C ILE A 145 -9.27 -0.46 12.17
N ALA A 146 -9.40 0.85 11.94
CA ALA A 146 -8.74 1.88 12.74
C ALA A 146 -9.22 1.87 14.20
N LEU A 147 -10.53 1.74 14.43
CA LEU A 147 -11.10 1.67 15.79
C LEU A 147 -10.69 0.39 16.52
N LEU A 148 -10.72 -0.77 15.85
CA LEU A 148 -10.26 -2.05 16.41
C LEU A 148 -8.76 -1.99 16.74
N PHE A 149 -7.95 -1.41 15.86
CA PHE A 149 -6.54 -1.17 16.13
C PHE A 149 -6.34 -0.24 17.33
N LEU A 150 -7.05 0.88 17.42
CA LEU A 150 -6.96 1.81 18.55
C LEU A 150 -7.45 1.18 19.85
N ALA A 151 -8.45 0.30 19.80
CA ALA A 151 -8.93 -0.47 20.95
C ALA A 151 -7.86 -1.43 21.47
N TRP A 152 -7.12 -2.08 20.57
CA TRP A 152 -6.05 -3.00 20.93
C TRP A 152 -4.79 -2.28 21.41
N ASP A 153 -4.37 -1.22 20.74
CA ASP A 153 -3.11 -0.54 21.06
C ASP A 153 -3.26 0.47 22.22
N THR A 154 -4.32 1.28 22.20
CA THR A 154 -4.52 2.40 23.13
C THR A 154 -5.99 2.58 23.54
N PRO A 155 -6.58 1.64 24.31
CA PRO A 155 -8.01 1.65 24.64
C PRO A 155 -8.47 2.91 25.38
N ARG A 156 -7.55 3.59 26.08
CA ARG A 156 -7.83 4.85 26.80
C ARG A 156 -8.30 5.96 25.87
N LEU A 157 -7.83 5.97 24.62
CA LEU A 157 -8.18 6.99 23.63
C LEU A 157 -9.68 6.95 23.31
N LEU A 158 -10.24 5.74 23.16
CA LEU A 158 -11.65 5.51 22.83
C LEU A 158 -12.61 5.90 23.97
N ARG A 159 -12.10 6.07 25.20
CA ARG A 159 -12.92 6.56 26.32
C ARG A 159 -13.05 8.09 26.32
N SER A 160 -12.20 8.80 25.58
CA SER A 160 -12.18 10.25 25.60
C SER A 160 -13.30 10.84 24.73
N TRP A 161 -14.10 11.74 25.30
CA TRP A 161 -15.17 12.42 24.58
C TRP A 161 -14.64 13.28 23.43
N PHE A 162 -13.50 13.95 23.63
CA PHE A 162 -12.87 14.80 22.61
C PHE A 162 -12.46 14.01 21.34
N PHE A 163 -12.04 12.76 21.49
CA PHE A 163 -11.74 11.90 20.34
C PHE A 163 -12.99 11.69 19.49
N TRP A 164 -14.10 11.30 20.12
CA TRP A 164 -15.38 11.08 19.45
C TRP A 164 -15.95 12.36 18.85
N LEU A 165 -15.88 13.49 19.55
CA LEU A 165 -16.38 14.77 19.03
C LEU A 165 -15.62 15.20 17.77
N GLY A 166 -14.29 15.07 17.76
CA GLY A 166 -13.50 15.34 16.55
C GLY A 166 -13.80 14.37 15.42
N GLY A 167 -13.89 13.06 15.73
CA GLY A 167 -14.23 12.04 14.73
C GLY A 167 -15.61 12.26 14.10
N LEU A 168 -16.64 12.49 14.92
CA LEU A 168 -18.01 12.73 14.46
C LEU A 168 -18.12 14.02 13.65
N LEU A 169 -17.47 15.11 14.11
CA LEU A 169 -17.44 16.36 13.36
C LEU A 169 -16.75 16.19 12.00
N GLY A 170 -15.69 15.38 11.95
CA GLY A 170 -14.99 15.10 10.71
C GLY A 170 -15.78 14.21 9.75
N VAL A 171 -16.59 13.27 10.23
CA VAL A 171 -17.42 12.38 9.39
C VAL A 171 -18.73 13.06 8.94
N ALA A 172 -19.11 14.17 9.56
CA ALA A 172 -20.33 14.91 9.25
C ALA A 172 -20.54 15.24 7.75
N PRO A 173 -19.53 15.63 6.95
CA PRO A 173 -19.72 15.94 5.54
C PRO A 173 -20.17 14.72 4.72
N ALA A 174 -19.65 13.53 5.01
CA ALA A 174 -20.08 12.30 4.34
C ALA A 174 -21.52 11.95 4.71
N ILE A 175 -21.89 12.06 6.00
CA ILE A 175 -23.27 11.82 6.45
C ILE A 175 -24.23 12.79 5.74
N ALA A 176 -23.86 14.07 5.64
CA ALA A 176 -24.65 15.07 4.94
C ALA A 176 -24.80 14.73 3.45
N TRP A 177 -23.70 14.33 2.78
CA TRP A 177 -23.73 13.94 1.37
C TRP A 177 -24.64 12.73 1.11
N TYR A 178 -24.52 11.68 1.91
CA TYR A 178 -25.39 10.50 1.79
C TYR A 178 -26.84 10.78 2.16
N GLY A 179 -27.07 11.64 3.16
CA GLY A 179 -28.42 12.10 3.51
C GLY A 179 -29.10 12.85 2.36
N VAL A 180 -28.38 13.77 1.72
CA VAL A 180 -28.89 14.48 0.53
C VAL A 180 -29.11 13.51 -0.62
N ARG A 181 -28.21 12.55 -0.87
CA ARG A 181 -28.39 11.53 -1.91
C ARG A 181 -29.66 10.70 -1.69
N GLY A 182 -29.90 10.23 -0.47
CA GLY A 182 -31.09 9.46 -0.14
C GLY A 182 -32.39 10.25 -0.29
N VAL A 183 -32.41 11.51 0.12
CA VAL A 183 -33.63 12.35 0.08
C VAL A 183 -33.92 12.89 -1.33
N TYR A 184 -32.91 13.39 -2.04
CA TYR A 184 -33.12 14.07 -3.33
C TYR A 184 -33.20 13.08 -4.51
N TRP A 185 -32.36 12.05 -4.52
CA TRP A 185 -32.33 11.07 -5.62
C TRP A 185 -33.16 9.80 -5.34
N ASN A 186 -33.73 9.65 -4.14
CA ASN A 186 -34.50 8.46 -3.72
C ASN A 186 -33.75 7.13 -3.97
N GLU A 187 -32.42 7.17 -3.92
CA GLU A 187 -31.58 5.99 -4.11
C GLU A 187 -31.73 5.05 -2.90
N PRO A 188 -31.93 3.74 -3.13
CA PRO A 188 -32.00 2.78 -2.04
C PRO A 188 -30.67 2.71 -1.29
N TRP A 189 -30.73 2.44 0.01
CA TRP A 189 -29.56 2.39 0.89
C TRP A 189 -28.47 1.41 0.41
N THR A 190 -28.88 0.34 -0.26
CA THR A 190 -28.02 -0.67 -0.88
C THR A 190 -27.16 -0.08 -2.00
N VAL A 191 -27.72 0.76 -2.86
CA VAL A 191 -26.96 1.50 -3.90
C VAL A 191 -26.07 2.56 -3.26
N LEU A 192 -26.58 3.30 -2.26
CA LEU A 192 -25.81 4.34 -1.57
C LEU A 192 -24.54 3.79 -0.90
N MET A 193 -24.63 2.60 -0.31
CA MET A 193 -23.50 1.92 0.34
C MET A 193 -22.59 1.16 -0.63
N GLY A 194 -22.95 1.04 -1.91
CA GLY A 194 -22.22 0.23 -2.89
C GLY A 194 -22.39 -1.28 -2.68
N LEU A 195 -23.50 -1.70 -2.06
CA LEU A 195 -23.83 -3.11 -1.85
C LEU A 195 -24.45 -3.76 -3.09
N GLU A 196 -24.97 -2.96 -4.02
CA GLU A 196 -25.42 -3.42 -5.34
C GLU A 196 -24.25 -3.42 -6.32
N GLY A 197 -23.31 -4.35 -6.12
CA GLY A 197 -22.25 -4.62 -7.08
C GLY A 197 -22.77 -5.51 -8.21
N ALA A 198 -22.48 -5.15 -9.46
CA ALA A 198 -22.70 -6.02 -10.60
C ALA A 198 -22.13 -7.41 -10.30
N ARG A 199 -22.98 -8.45 -10.30
CA ARG A 199 -22.56 -9.85 -10.25
C ARG A 199 -21.58 -10.07 -11.39
N SER A 200 -20.28 -9.95 -11.12
CA SER A 200 -19.27 -10.40 -12.05
C SER A 200 -19.09 -11.88 -11.80
N ASP A 201 -19.82 -12.69 -12.56
CA ASP A 201 -19.79 -14.16 -12.51
C ASP A 201 -18.36 -14.75 -12.62
N VAL A 202 -17.40 -13.93 -13.06
CA VAL A 202 -15.99 -14.29 -13.30
C VAL A 202 -15.12 -14.33 -12.02
N PHE A 203 -15.52 -13.68 -10.91
CA PHE A 203 -14.62 -13.47 -9.76
C PHE A 203 -14.94 -14.26 -8.48
N SER A 204 -15.82 -15.26 -8.54
CA SER A 204 -16.15 -16.13 -7.40
C SER A 204 -15.07 -17.21 -7.15
N GLY A 205 -13.85 -16.80 -6.77
CA GLY A 205 -12.83 -17.72 -6.20
C GLY A 205 -11.39 -17.48 -6.63
N LEU A 206 -11.14 -16.74 -7.71
CA LEU A 206 -9.78 -16.49 -8.23
C LEU A 206 -9.09 -15.24 -7.66
N TRP A 207 -9.72 -14.53 -6.72
CA TRP A 207 -9.17 -13.30 -6.14
C TRP A 207 -7.87 -13.53 -5.35
N LEU A 208 -7.70 -14.69 -4.71
CA LEU A 208 -6.45 -15.07 -4.04
C LEU A 208 -5.31 -15.26 -5.06
N LEU A 209 -5.62 -15.89 -6.19
CA LEU A 209 -4.65 -16.08 -7.27
C LEU A 209 -4.30 -14.74 -7.91
N ALA A 210 -5.28 -13.85 -8.10
CA ALA A 210 -5.03 -12.48 -8.54
C ALA A 210 -4.13 -11.71 -7.55
N LEU A 211 -4.43 -11.76 -6.25
CA LEU A 211 -3.60 -11.15 -5.21
C LEU A 211 -2.15 -11.67 -5.25
N CYS A 212 -1.97 -12.99 -5.36
CA CYS A 212 -0.66 -13.62 -5.42
C CYS A 212 0.10 -13.23 -6.69
N LEU A 213 -0.51 -13.35 -7.87
CA LEU A 213 0.13 -13.06 -9.15
C LEU A 213 0.51 -11.58 -9.26
N TYR A 214 -0.38 -10.68 -8.82
CA TYR A 214 -0.12 -9.25 -8.86
C TYR A 214 0.88 -8.78 -7.79
N ALA A 215 1.13 -9.59 -6.77
CA ALA A 215 2.18 -9.36 -5.77
C ALA A 215 3.52 -10.00 -6.14
N LEU A 216 3.67 -10.69 -7.27
CA LEU A 216 4.97 -11.17 -7.78
C LEU A 216 5.72 -9.94 -8.34
N PRO A 217 6.73 -9.38 -7.65
CA PRO A 217 7.89 -10.09 -7.07
C PRO A 217 8.02 -9.98 -5.53
N TRP A 218 7.13 -9.26 -4.86
CA TRP A 218 7.21 -8.94 -3.44
C TRP A 218 6.66 -10.02 -2.51
N LEU A 219 5.98 -11.04 -3.05
CA LEU A 219 5.39 -12.15 -2.30
C LEU A 219 6.32 -12.82 -1.25
N PRO A 220 7.58 -13.21 -1.56
CA PRO A 220 8.48 -13.78 -0.54
C PRO A 220 8.79 -12.80 0.60
N ILE A 221 8.85 -11.51 0.30
CA ILE A 221 9.11 -10.46 1.29
C ILE A 221 7.85 -10.18 2.13
N PHE A 222 6.65 -10.23 1.54
CA PHE A 222 5.38 -10.08 2.27
C PHE A 222 5.15 -11.21 3.26
N THR A 223 5.41 -12.46 2.84
CA THR A 223 5.27 -13.62 3.73
C THR A 223 6.26 -13.55 4.90
N GLY A 224 7.52 -13.21 4.64
CA GLY A 224 8.48 -12.92 5.71
C GLY A 224 8.03 -11.75 6.60
N GLY A 225 7.48 -10.69 6.00
CA GLY A 225 6.93 -9.51 6.68
C GLY A 225 5.86 -9.85 7.71
N LEU A 226 4.90 -10.67 7.31
CA LEU A 226 3.81 -11.11 8.19
C LEU A 226 4.31 -12.04 9.29
N GLN A 227 5.28 -12.92 8.99
CA GLN A 227 5.94 -13.76 10.00
C GLN A 227 6.67 -12.91 11.04
N LEU A 228 7.44 -11.91 10.61
CA LEU A 228 8.12 -11.00 11.53
C LEU A 228 7.13 -10.20 12.38
N ALA A 229 6.04 -9.74 11.77
CA ALA A 229 4.96 -9.09 12.50
C ALA A 229 4.35 -10.05 13.53
N GLN A 230 4.30 -11.36 13.25
CA GLN A 230 3.79 -12.36 14.18
C GLN A 230 4.68 -12.52 15.42
N GLU A 231 6.00 -12.60 15.20
CA GLU A 231 6.98 -12.71 16.28
C GLU A 231 6.98 -11.46 17.20
N ASN A 232 6.63 -10.31 16.63
CA ASN A 232 6.70 -9.00 17.27
C ASN A 232 5.34 -8.41 17.67
N TRP A 233 4.34 -9.23 18.03
CA TRP A 233 2.98 -8.79 18.42
C TRP A 233 2.91 -7.72 19.53
N ASN A 234 3.96 -7.57 20.31
CA ASN A 234 4.04 -6.54 21.35
C ASN A 234 4.09 -5.12 20.77
N TRP A 235 4.59 -4.95 19.55
CA TRP A 235 4.78 -3.64 18.93
C TRP A 235 3.54 -3.17 18.17
N SER A 236 3.24 -1.87 18.25
CA SER A 236 2.06 -1.29 17.60
C SER A 236 2.06 -1.45 16.07
N TRP A 237 3.21 -1.42 15.41
CA TRP A 237 3.31 -1.62 13.96
C TRP A 237 2.88 -3.04 13.57
N ALA A 238 3.27 -4.06 14.34
CA ALA A 238 2.92 -5.44 14.09
C ALA A 238 1.41 -5.68 14.26
N LYS A 239 0.82 -5.11 15.30
CA LYS A 239 -0.65 -5.15 15.53
C LYS A 239 -1.41 -4.52 14.37
N LEU A 240 -0.97 -3.35 13.91
CA LEU A 240 -1.62 -2.65 12.79
C LEU A 240 -1.55 -3.47 11.51
N VAL A 241 -0.37 -3.97 11.17
CA VAL A 241 -0.16 -4.79 9.96
C VAL A 241 -1.07 -6.02 10.01
N TRP A 242 -1.02 -6.79 11.10
CA TRP A 242 -1.83 -8.00 11.27
C TRP A 242 -3.32 -7.74 11.24
N LEU A 243 -3.79 -6.74 11.98
CA LEU A 243 -5.21 -6.42 12.05
C LEU A 243 -5.71 -5.90 10.72
N TRP A 244 -4.96 -5.00 10.07
CA TRP A 244 -5.37 -4.46 8.79
C TRP A 244 -5.36 -5.53 7.69
N SER A 245 -4.26 -6.26 7.50
CA SER A 245 -4.20 -7.31 6.47
C SER A 245 -5.21 -8.43 6.75
N GLY A 246 -5.34 -8.86 8.00
CA GLY A 246 -6.23 -9.93 8.42
C GLY A 246 -7.70 -9.56 8.28
N CYS A 247 -8.14 -8.42 8.84
CA CYS A 247 -9.53 -7.98 8.71
C CYS A 247 -9.90 -7.72 7.25
N TYR A 248 -9.01 -7.15 6.44
CA TYR A 248 -9.29 -6.90 5.04
C TYR A 248 -9.44 -8.19 4.24
N LEU A 249 -8.52 -9.16 4.42
CA LEU A 249 -8.61 -10.47 3.79
C LEU A 249 -9.85 -11.24 4.24
N PHE A 250 -10.21 -11.15 5.52
CA PHE A 250 -11.41 -11.77 6.06
C PHE A 250 -12.67 -11.19 5.42
N CYS A 251 -12.75 -9.86 5.30
CA CYS A 251 -13.84 -9.21 4.59
C CYS A 251 -13.86 -9.58 3.11
N LEU A 252 -12.73 -9.60 2.41
CA LEU A 252 -12.66 -10.08 1.03
C LEU A 252 -13.15 -11.53 0.93
N PHE A 253 -12.72 -12.43 1.82
CA PHE A 253 -13.15 -13.83 1.79
C PHE A 253 -14.66 -13.99 1.97
N LEU A 254 -15.24 -13.31 2.96
CA LEU A 254 -16.67 -13.42 3.24
C LEU A 254 -17.54 -12.69 2.22
N PHE A 255 -17.05 -11.58 1.68
CA PHE A 255 -17.89 -10.61 1.01
C PHE A 255 -17.47 -10.32 -0.44
N ALA A 256 -16.43 -10.96 -0.98
CA ALA A 256 -16.01 -10.76 -2.38
C ALA A 256 -17.14 -10.98 -3.39
N HIS A 257 -18.12 -11.82 -3.06
CA HIS A 257 -19.29 -12.09 -3.89
C HIS A 257 -20.47 -11.13 -3.70
N TRP A 258 -20.48 -10.33 -2.63
CA TRP A 258 -21.59 -9.42 -2.29
C TRP A 258 -21.20 -7.94 -2.33
N LEU A 259 -19.91 -7.62 -2.23
CA LEU A 259 -19.44 -6.25 -2.07
C LEU A 259 -18.38 -5.91 -3.12
N THR A 260 -18.40 -4.65 -3.55
CA THR A 260 -17.43 -4.01 -4.45
C THR A 260 -16.10 -3.70 -3.74
N LEU A 261 -15.57 -4.66 -2.97
CA LEU A 261 -14.32 -4.47 -2.25
C LEU A 261 -13.13 -4.55 -3.22
N SER A 262 -12.44 -3.43 -3.42
CA SER A 262 -11.21 -3.39 -4.20
C SER A 262 -10.10 -4.15 -3.48
N ILE A 263 -9.19 -4.81 -4.20
CA ILE A 263 -8.06 -5.53 -3.56
C ILE A 263 -7.01 -4.54 -3.00
N LEU A 264 -7.00 -3.30 -3.50
CA LEU A 264 -5.94 -2.32 -3.25
C LEU A 264 -5.59 -1.98 -1.79
N PRO A 265 -6.54 -1.83 -0.85
CA PRO A 265 -6.25 -1.52 0.56
C PRO A 265 -5.40 -2.55 1.31
N ILE A 266 -5.18 -3.73 0.74
CA ILE A 266 -4.31 -4.75 1.35
C ILE A 266 -2.82 -4.46 1.15
N TYR A 267 -2.45 -3.74 0.09
CA TYR A 267 -1.05 -3.52 -0.23
C TYR A 267 -0.34 -2.57 0.75
N PRO A 268 -0.97 -1.50 1.27
CA PRO A 268 -0.34 -0.67 2.30
C PRO A 268 0.18 -1.44 3.54
N PRO A 269 -0.62 -2.27 4.25
CA PRO A 269 -0.10 -3.02 5.40
C PRO A 269 0.95 -4.07 4.99
N LEU A 270 0.81 -4.70 3.82
CA LEU A 270 1.81 -5.64 3.30
C LEU A 270 3.14 -4.95 2.98
N ALA A 271 3.10 -3.75 2.40
CA ALA A 271 4.29 -2.93 2.13
C ALA A 271 4.97 -2.50 3.44
N LEU A 272 4.20 -2.14 4.48
CA LEU A 272 4.74 -1.86 5.81
C LEU A 272 5.43 -3.10 6.42
N ALA A 273 4.84 -4.28 6.25
CA ALA A 273 5.43 -5.55 6.71
C ALA A 273 6.73 -5.86 5.97
N GLY A 274 6.72 -5.73 4.63
CA GLY A 274 7.89 -5.98 3.79
C GLY A 274 9.04 -5.01 4.06
N GLY A 275 8.72 -3.73 4.29
CA GLY A 275 9.70 -2.71 4.64
C GLY A 275 10.36 -2.98 6.00
N ALA A 276 9.60 -3.46 6.99
CA ALA A 276 10.12 -3.86 8.29
C ALA A 276 11.15 -5.00 8.17
N VAL A 277 10.82 -6.03 7.40
CA VAL A 277 11.71 -7.19 7.18
C VAL A 277 12.95 -6.83 6.40
N LEU A 278 12.82 -6.04 5.32
CA LEU A 278 14.00 -5.57 4.59
C LEU A 278 14.93 -4.71 5.45
N ALA A 279 14.37 -3.90 6.35
CA ALA A 279 15.18 -3.11 7.27
C ALA A 279 15.90 -3.95 8.32
N GLU A 280 15.27 -5.02 8.80
CA GLU A 280 15.93 -5.96 9.70
C GLU A 280 17.07 -6.69 8.98
N VAL A 281 16.83 -7.17 7.77
CA VAL A 281 17.85 -7.84 6.94
C VAL A 281 19.00 -6.89 6.58
N TYR A 282 18.70 -5.63 6.25
CA TYR A 282 19.72 -4.63 5.96
C TYR A 282 20.60 -4.27 7.17
N SER A 283 20.04 -4.30 8.38
CA SER A 283 20.76 -3.98 9.61
C SER A 283 21.31 -5.21 10.35
N ALA A 284 21.02 -6.41 9.86
CA ALA A 284 21.48 -7.66 10.45
C ALA A 284 23.01 -7.83 10.31
N PRO A 285 23.67 -8.50 11.27
CA PRO A 285 25.06 -8.91 11.11
C PRO A 285 25.23 -9.77 9.86
N ARG A 286 26.36 -9.61 9.15
CA ARG A 286 26.67 -10.32 7.90
C ARG A 286 26.65 -11.85 8.02
N ASP A 287 26.77 -12.37 9.24
CA ASP A 287 26.83 -13.80 9.51
C ASP A 287 25.46 -14.49 9.54
N ARG A 288 24.35 -13.73 9.50
CA ARG A 288 23.00 -14.33 9.42
C ARG A 288 22.67 -14.66 7.96
N PRO A 289 22.53 -15.94 7.60
CA PRO A 289 22.20 -16.31 6.23
C PRO A 289 20.78 -15.85 5.89
N TYR A 290 20.59 -15.34 4.67
CA TYR A 290 19.27 -15.02 4.15
C TYR A 290 18.43 -16.29 3.95
N PRO A 291 17.10 -16.22 4.11
CA PRO A 291 16.22 -17.35 3.92
C PRO A 291 16.28 -17.85 2.46
N ARG A 292 16.66 -19.11 2.27
CA ARG A 292 16.79 -19.74 0.93
C ARG A 292 15.49 -19.69 0.12
N PHE A 293 14.35 -19.69 0.80
CA PHE A 293 13.04 -19.59 0.16
C PHE A 293 12.88 -18.29 -0.66
N TRP A 294 13.51 -17.19 -0.24
CA TRP A 294 13.47 -15.94 -1.02
C TRP A 294 14.23 -16.08 -2.33
N ALA A 295 15.46 -16.60 -2.30
CA ALA A 295 16.26 -16.83 -3.50
C ALA A 295 15.52 -17.75 -4.49
N LEU A 296 14.94 -18.84 -3.99
CA LEU A 296 14.18 -19.79 -4.82
C LEU A 296 12.93 -19.14 -5.43
N SER A 297 12.23 -18.31 -4.66
CA SER A 297 11.06 -17.57 -5.16
C SER A 297 11.44 -16.60 -6.27
N PHE A 298 12.50 -15.80 -6.06
CA PHE A 298 12.99 -14.86 -7.07
C PHE A 298 13.49 -15.58 -8.33
N MET A 299 14.20 -16.69 -8.17
CA MET A 299 14.65 -17.51 -9.28
C MET A 299 13.48 -18.09 -10.08
N ALA A 300 12.46 -18.63 -9.40
CA ALA A 300 11.25 -19.12 -10.06
C ALA A 300 10.53 -18.02 -10.85
N THR A 301 10.37 -16.83 -10.26
CA THR A 301 9.77 -15.68 -10.96
C THR A 301 10.64 -15.17 -12.11
N ALA A 302 11.97 -15.26 -12.01
CA ALA A 302 12.87 -14.91 -13.10
C ALA A 302 12.71 -15.88 -14.28
N ILE A 303 12.61 -17.19 -14.02
CA ILE A 303 12.37 -18.21 -15.05
C ILE A 303 11.02 -17.94 -15.75
N LEU A 304 9.96 -17.68 -14.99
CA LEU A 304 8.66 -17.32 -15.56
C LEU A 304 8.75 -16.05 -16.43
N ALA A 305 9.46 -15.03 -15.96
CA ALA A 305 9.69 -13.80 -16.73
C ALA A 305 10.51 -14.06 -18.01
N THR A 306 11.51 -14.95 -17.99
CA THR A 306 12.23 -15.34 -19.21
C THR A 306 11.33 -16.06 -20.21
N GLY A 307 10.44 -16.94 -19.74
CA GLY A 307 9.45 -17.59 -20.61
C GLY A 307 8.48 -16.58 -21.24
N ALA A 308 7.98 -15.62 -20.44
CA ALA A 308 7.16 -14.52 -20.93
C ALA A 308 7.93 -13.64 -21.94
N CYS A 309 9.20 -13.34 -21.68
CA CYS A 309 10.06 -12.61 -22.60
C CYS A 309 10.17 -13.31 -23.95
N LEU A 310 10.45 -14.62 -23.97
CA LEU A 310 10.56 -15.38 -25.21
C LEU A 310 9.24 -15.40 -25.97
N TYR A 311 8.12 -15.61 -25.29
CA TYR A 311 6.81 -15.62 -25.92
C TYR A 311 6.45 -14.26 -26.55
N TRP A 312 6.58 -13.19 -25.77
CA TRP A 312 6.20 -11.85 -26.21
C TRP A 312 7.20 -11.24 -27.18
N SER A 313 8.48 -11.61 -27.15
CA SER A 313 9.49 -11.08 -28.10
C SER A 313 9.16 -11.40 -29.56
N PHE A 314 8.38 -12.43 -29.84
CA PHE A 314 7.93 -12.76 -31.21
C PHE A 314 6.71 -11.96 -31.66
N GLN A 315 5.93 -11.42 -30.72
CA GLN A 315 4.70 -10.67 -31.00
C GLN A 315 4.95 -9.17 -30.87
N ASP A 316 5.46 -8.75 -29.71
CA ASP A 316 5.65 -7.36 -29.31
C ASP A 316 7.01 -7.18 -28.64
N PHE A 317 7.94 -6.56 -29.36
CA PHE A 317 9.30 -6.32 -28.90
C PHE A 317 9.37 -5.50 -27.61
N ALA A 318 8.46 -4.53 -27.43
CA ALA A 318 8.41 -3.68 -26.24
C ALA A 318 8.08 -4.48 -24.96
N LEU A 319 7.12 -5.41 -25.03
CA LEU A 319 6.80 -6.32 -23.92
C LEU A 319 7.93 -7.32 -23.68
N GLY A 320 8.58 -7.79 -24.74
CA GLY A 320 9.80 -8.59 -24.64
C GLY A 320 10.90 -7.90 -23.81
N ILE A 321 11.21 -6.63 -24.11
CA ILE A 321 12.20 -5.85 -23.34
C ILE A 321 11.78 -5.68 -21.87
N PHE A 322 10.50 -5.41 -21.61
CA PHE A 322 9.98 -5.30 -20.24
C PHE A 322 10.19 -6.60 -19.44
N PHE A 323 9.78 -7.74 -19.99
CA PHE A 323 9.96 -9.03 -19.32
C PHE A 323 11.45 -9.43 -19.22
N ALA A 324 12.28 -9.05 -20.19
CA ALA A 324 13.73 -9.22 -20.11
C ALA A 324 14.34 -8.42 -18.95
N ALA A 325 13.94 -7.16 -18.77
CA ALA A 325 14.40 -6.32 -17.67
C ALA A 325 14.00 -6.88 -16.30
N ILE A 326 12.76 -7.38 -16.17
CA ILE A 326 12.30 -8.09 -14.97
C ILE A 326 13.12 -9.36 -14.74
N ALA A 327 13.28 -10.21 -15.76
CA ALA A 327 14.01 -11.46 -15.64
C ALA A 327 15.46 -11.25 -15.19
N LEU A 328 16.15 -10.27 -15.79
CA LEU A 328 17.51 -9.91 -15.40
C LEU A 328 17.57 -9.39 -13.96
N THR A 329 16.66 -8.48 -13.59
CA THR A 329 16.59 -7.95 -12.23
C THR A 329 16.40 -9.07 -11.21
N LEU A 330 15.37 -9.91 -11.41
CA LEU A 330 15.04 -10.98 -10.47
C LEU A 330 16.14 -12.05 -10.43
N GLY A 331 16.76 -12.36 -11.57
CA GLY A 331 17.92 -13.26 -11.63
C GLY A 331 19.12 -12.74 -10.87
N VAL A 332 19.49 -11.46 -11.05
CA VAL A 332 20.59 -10.83 -10.30
C VAL A 332 20.26 -10.81 -8.81
N THR A 333 19.04 -10.47 -8.42
CA THR A 333 18.64 -10.45 -7.01
C THR A 333 18.70 -11.84 -6.36
N ALA A 334 18.29 -12.89 -7.07
CA ALA A 334 18.38 -14.27 -6.60
C ALA A 334 19.85 -14.68 -6.35
N LEU A 335 20.73 -14.38 -7.30
CA LEU A 335 22.17 -14.66 -7.19
C LEU A 335 22.83 -13.86 -6.07
N SER A 336 22.47 -12.58 -5.90
CA SER A 336 22.99 -11.75 -4.80
C SER A 336 22.55 -12.26 -3.43
N ILE A 337 21.33 -12.78 -3.31
CA ILE A 337 20.85 -13.41 -2.06
C ILE A 337 21.64 -14.68 -1.76
N GLU A 338 21.91 -15.54 -2.75
CA GLU A 338 22.74 -16.73 -2.57
C GLU A 338 24.18 -16.40 -2.17
N ARG A 339 24.73 -15.31 -2.72
CA ARG A 339 26.06 -14.78 -2.36
C ARG A 339 26.09 -14.01 -1.04
N GLN A 340 24.95 -13.88 -0.35
CA GLN A 340 24.79 -13.13 0.90
C GLN A 340 25.17 -11.65 0.80
N ASP A 341 25.02 -11.05 -0.39
CA ASP A 341 25.37 -9.65 -0.61
C ASP A 341 24.16 -8.73 -0.41
N SER A 342 24.29 -7.76 0.50
CA SER A 342 23.31 -6.69 0.80
C SER A 342 22.89 -5.84 -0.42
N GLN A 343 23.69 -5.84 -1.50
CA GLN A 343 23.37 -5.11 -2.73
C GLN A 343 22.08 -5.60 -3.42
N PHE A 344 21.56 -6.79 -3.06
CA PHE A 344 20.31 -7.30 -3.60
C PHE A 344 19.13 -6.33 -3.39
N ILE A 345 19.10 -5.60 -2.26
CA ILE A 345 18.03 -4.64 -1.93
C ILE A 345 18.03 -3.47 -2.91
N ILE A 346 19.22 -2.94 -3.23
CA ILE A 346 19.35 -1.83 -4.18
C ILE A 346 18.99 -2.33 -5.59
N SER A 347 19.47 -3.52 -5.96
CA SER A 347 19.21 -4.13 -7.26
C SER A 347 17.71 -4.38 -7.50
N ILE A 348 16.98 -4.91 -6.52
CA ILE A 348 15.54 -5.18 -6.68
C ILE A 348 14.74 -3.88 -6.84
N PHE A 349 15.02 -2.84 -6.03
CA PHE A 349 14.28 -1.58 -6.14
C PHE A 349 14.56 -0.85 -7.45
N TRP A 350 15.83 -0.71 -7.84
CA TRP A 350 16.19 -0.03 -9.07
C TRP A 350 15.76 -0.81 -10.31
N GLY A 351 15.98 -2.12 -10.33
CA GLY A 351 15.63 -2.95 -11.48
C GLY A 351 14.12 -3.02 -11.70
N LEU A 352 13.32 -3.13 -10.62
CA LEU A 352 11.87 -3.06 -10.74
C LEU A 352 11.38 -1.68 -11.14
N TYR A 353 11.96 -0.61 -10.59
CA TYR A 353 11.61 0.76 -10.99
C TYR A 353 11.85 0.99 -12.49
N VAL A 354 13.03 0.62 -13.00
CA VAL A 354 13.35 0.74 -14.44
C VAL A 354 12.44 -0.15 -15.28
N SER A 355 12.17 -1.37 -14.85
CA SER A 355 11.25 -2.27 -15.56
C SER A 355 9.85 -1.67 -15.67
N LEU A 356 9.31 -1.12 -14.58
CA LEU A 356 8.01 -0.45 -14.59
C LEU A 356 8.00 0.81 -15.46
N LEU A 357 9.10 1.57 -15.48
CA LEU A 357 9.27 2.75 -16.32
C LEU A 357 9.24 2.35 -17.82
N LEU A 358 9.91 1.25 -18.18
CA LEU A 358 9.85 0.69 -19.54
C LEU A 358 8.42 0.26 -19.91
N PHE A 359 7.71 -0.37 -18.98
CA PHE A 359 6.32 -0.76 -19.19
C PHE A 359 5.40 0.44 -19.43
N VAL A 360 5.47 1.46 -18.58
CA VAL A 360 4.64 2.67 -18.67
C VAL A 360 4.90 3.44 -19.97
N ASN A 361 6.12 3.39 -20.49
CA ASN A 361 6.43 4.00 -21.78
C ASN A 361 6.06 3.15 -23.00
N SER A 362 5.69 1.88 -22.81
CA SER A 362 5.29 0.99 -23.90
C SER A 362 3.82 1.22 -24.32
N PRO A 363 3.46 1.08 -25.60
CA PRO A 363 2.07 1.29 -26.05
C PRO A 363 1.06 0.30 -25.44
N HIS A 364 1.53 -0.82 -24.88
CA HIS A 364 0.70 -1.86 -24.29
C HIS A 364 0.18 -1.51 -22.90
N TRP A 365 0.67 -0.42 -22.29
CA TRP A 365 0.21 -0.02 -20.97
C TRP A 365 -1.28 0.32 -21.00
N LEU A 366 -1.79 0.96 -22.06
CA LEU A 366 -3.23 1.24 -22.26
C LEU A 366 -4.04 -0.02 -22.59
N TRP A 367 -3.51 -0.89 -23.46
CA TRP A 367 -4.19 -2.08 -23.97
C TRP A 367 -4.52 -3.13 -22.90
N ILE A 368 -3.65 -3.28 -21.90
CA ILE A 368 -3.86 -4.20 -20.77
C ILE A 368 -5.07 -3.83 -19.90
N PHE A 369 -5.55 -2.58 -19.96
CA PHE A 369 -6.74 -2.14 -19.23
C PHE A 369 -8.07 -2.40 -19.97
N GLU A 370 -8.04 -2.65 -21.28
CA GLU A 370 -9.24 -3.01 -22.04
C GLU A 370 -9.54 -4.52 -21.95
N ILE A 371 -8.50 -5.36 -21.89
CA ILE A 371 -8.64 -6.83 -21.94
C ILE A 371 -8.87 -7.47 -20.58
N ILE A 372 -8.18 -6.97 -19.55
CA ILE A 372 -8.45 -7.42 -18.19
C ILE A 372 -9.64 -6.58 -17.72
N PRO A 373 -10.71 -7.17 -17.14
CA PRO A 373 -11.76 -6.40 -16.47
C PRO A 373 -11.22 -5.80 -15.16
N MET A 374 -10.09 -5.09 -15.21
CA MET A 374 -9.60 -4.23 -14.14
C MET A 374 -10.56 -3.07 -13.93
N LYS A 375 -11.40 -2.71 -14.91
CA LYS A 375 -12.43 -1.69 -14.70
C LYS A 375 -13.29 -2.00 -13.47
N SER A 376 -13.75 -3.23 -13.26
CA SER A 376 -14.54 -3.60 -12.07
C SER A 376 -13.72 -3.76 -10.78
N LEU A 377 -12.40 -3.90 -10.89
CA LEU A 377 -11.47 -4.12 -9.76
C LEU A 377 -10.97 -2.79 -9.14
N PHE A 378 -10.99 -1.71 -9.93
CA PHE A 378 -10.47 -0.38 -9.60
C PHE A 378 -11.53 0.74 -9.66
N LEU A 379 -12.60 0.57 -10.45
CA LEU A 379 -13.76 1.46 -10.52
C LEU A 379 -14.98 0.73 -9.96
N SER A 380 -15.21 0.92 -8.68
CA SER A 380 -16.47 0.61 -8.04
C SER A 380 -16.76 1.62 -6.95
#